data_AF-A0A7L2SCC1-F1
#
_entry.id   AF-A0A7L2SCC1-F1
#
_cell.length_a   1.000
_cell.length_b   1.000
_cell.length_c   1.000
_cell.angle_alpha   90.00
_cell.angle_beta   90.00
_cell.angle_gamma   90.00
#
_symmetry.space_group_name_H-M   'P 1'
#
loop_
_entity.id
_entity.type
_entity.pdbx_description
1 polymer ?
#
loop_
_entity_poly.entity_id
_entity_poly.type
_entity_poly.pdbx_seq_one_letter_code
_entity_poly.pdbx_strand_id
1 'polypeptide(L)'
;KNNPQVSRSLATCPFNARHRVPHGHLRSHVTSCPDKLLLELPPEAEDTATMAWEPPRAWRPPPCREDWEAELSELQLEERLPFILHVTNGDLPVPCY
;
A
#
# COMPACT_ATOMS: atom_id res chain seq x y z
N LYS A 1 -13.02 13.02 -10.05
CA LYS A 1 -12.67 14.06 -9.04
C LYS A 1 -12.67 13.38 -7.67
N ASN A 2 -11.53 13.26 -6.99
CA ASN A 2 -11.42 12.61 -5.68
C ASN A 2 -12.08 13.50 -4.59
N ASN A 3 -12.87 12.92 -3.68
CA ASN A 3 -13.48 13.65 -2.56
C ASN A 3 -12.71 13.31 -1.27
N PRO A 4 -11.79 14.18 -0.82
CA PRO A 4 -10.91 13.89 0.32
C PRO A 4 -11.67 13.73 1.64
N GLN A 5 -12.85 14.35 1.77
CA GLN A 5 -13.67 14.21 2.96
C GLN A 5 -14.26 12.80 3.05
N VAL A 6 -14.71 12.26 1.91
CA VAL A 6 -15.22 10.89 1.82
C VAL A 6 -14.09 9.87 1.99
N SER A 7 -12.87 10.15 1.49
CA SER A 7 -11.76 9.22 1.70
C SER A 7 -11.34 9.12 3.16
N ARG A 8 -11.43 10.22 3.92
CA ARG A 8 -11.07 10.25 5.35
C ARG A 8 -12.11 9.59 6.25
N SER A 9 -13.37 9.51 5.83
CA SER A 9 -14.44 8.89 6.62
C SER A 9 -14.53 7.37 6.45
N LEU A 10 -13.81 6.81 5.47
CA LEU A 10 -13.80 5.38 5.15
C LEU A 10 -12.48 4.74 5.61
N ALA A 11 -12.60 3.61 6.31
CA ALA A 11 -11.52 2.70 6.62
C ALA A 11 -11.51 1.51 5.65
N THR A 12 -10.34 0.93 5.43
CA THR A 12 -10.19 -0.30 4.66
C THR A 12 -10.34 -1.51 5.59
N CYS A 13 -11.09 -2.53 5.17
CA CYS A 13 -11.23 -3.79 5.90
C CYS A 13 -9.88 -4.53 6.02
N PRO A 14 -9.55 -5.12 7.19
CA PRO A 14 -8.32 -5.88 7.36
C PRO A 14 -8.30 -7.21 6.58
N PHE A 15 -9.46 -7.77 6.23
CA PHE A 15 -9.56 -9.06 5.51
C PHE A 15 -9.61 -8.90 3.99
N ASN A 16 -10.07 -7.75 3.49
CA ASN A 16 -10.17 -7.49 2.05
C ASN A 16 -10.03 -5.99 1.74
N ALA A 17 -8.96 -5.63 1.04
CA ALA A 17 -8.65 -4.24 0.70
C ALA A 17 -9.69 -3.58 -0.23
N ARG A 18 -10.55 -4.37 -0.89
CA ARG A 18 -11.65 -3.86 -1.72
C ARG A 18 -12.80 -3.30 -0.87
N HIS A 19 -12.93 -3.73 0.39
CA HIS A 19 -13.97 -3.25 1.28
C HIS A 19 -13.55 -1.93 1.94
N ARG A 20 -14.25 -0.84 1.58
CA ARG A 20 -14.17 0.46 2.24
C ARG A 20 -15.43 0.67 3.07
N VAL A 21 -15.25 0.86 4.37
CA VAL A 21 -16.33 0.88 5.36
C VAL A 21 -16.23 2.17 6.17
N PRO A 22 -17.35 2.84 6.49
CA PRO A 22 -17.32 3.99 7.40
C PRO A 22 -16.66 3.63 8.73
N HIS A 23 -15.83 4.53 9.27
CA HIS A 23 -15.08 4.27 10.50
C HIS A 23 -15.96 3.75 11.67
N GLY A 24 -17.13 4.35 11.88
CA GLY A 24 -18.05 3.94 12.95
C GLY A 24 -18.63 2.53 12.78
N HIS A 25 -18.58 1.98 11.57
CA HIS A 25 -19.15 0.68 11.21
C HIS A 25 -18.06 -0.39 10.99
N LEU A 26 -16.78 -0.03 11.09
CA LEU A 26 -15.67 -0.97 10.88
C LEU A 26 -15.71 -2.13 11.89
N ARG A 27 -16.03 -1.84 13.16
CA ARG A 27 -16.12 -2.86 14.22
C ARG A 27 -17.17 -3.93 13.92
N SER A 28 -18.40 -3.51 13.60
CA SER A 28 -19.46 -4.44 13.23
C SER A 28 -19.15 -5.17 11.93
N HIS A 29 -18.56 -4.48 10.95
CA HIS A 29 -18.12 -5.10 9.71
C HIS A 29 -17.11 -6.22 9.95
N VAL A 30 -16.10 -6.02 10.79
CA VAL A 30 -15.08 -7.05 11.09
C VAL A 30 -15.72 -8.31 11.66
N THR A 31 -16.78 -8.19 12.46
CA THR A 31 -17.48 -9.36 13.02
C THR A 31 -18.33 -10.13 12.02
N SER A 32 -18.77 -9.49 10.93
CA SER A 32 -19.69 -10.08 9.95
C SER A 32 -19.10 -10.09 8.53
N CYS A 33 -17.78 -9.90 8.38
CA CYS A 33 -17.14 -9.80 7.08
C CYS A 33 -17.14 -11.19 6.42
N PRO A 34 -17.65 -11.34 5.18
CA PRO A 34 -17.65 -12.64 4.50
C PRO A 34 -16.22 -13.14 4.25
N ASP A 35 -15.29 -12.24 3.97
CA ASP A 35 -13.88 -12.59 3.73
C ASP A 35 -13.15 -13.02 5.01
N LYS A 36 -13.69 -12.72 6.21
CA LYS A 36 -13.13 -13.21 7.48
C LYS A 36 -13.20 -14.75 7.54
N LEU A 37 -14.31 -15.32 7.09
CA LEU A 37 -14.56 -16.76 7.18
C LEU A 37 -13.64 -17.56 6.25
N LEU A 38 -13.24 -16.99 5.11
CA LEU A 38 -12.31 -17.63 4.18
C LEU A 38 -10.89 -17.80 4.76
N LEU A 39 -10.48 -16.97 5.72
CA LEU A 39 -9.20 -17.13 6.42
C LEU A 39 -9.28 -18.11 7.59
N GLU A 40 -10.48 -18.33 8.15
CA GLU A 40 -10.69 -19.19 9.33
C GLU A 40 -11.11 -20.62 8.98
N LEU A 41 -11.51 -20.88 7.73
CA LEU A 41 -11.74 -22.22 7.23
C LEU A 41 -10.40 -22.97 7.18
N PRO A 42 -10.28 -24.16 7.81
CA PRO A 42 -9.19 -25.07 7.50
C PRO A 42 -9.19 -25.30 5.98
N PRO A 43 -8.01 -25.37 5.32
CA PRO A 43 -7.98 -25.85 3.95
C PRO A 43 -8.75 -27.17 3.94
N GLU A 44 -9.79 -27.26 3.10
CA GLU A 44 -10.52 -28.51 2.95
C GLU A 44 -9.49 -29.61 2.76
N ALA A 45 -9.63 -30.69 3.54
CA ALA A 45 -8.76 -31.86 3.43
C ALA A 45 -9.14 -32.61 2.14
N GLU A 46 -8.93 -31.99 0.99
CA GLU A 46 -8.84 -32.67 -0.28
C GLU A 46 -7.43 -33.27 -0.35
N ASP A 47 -7.39 -34.56 0.00
CA ASP A 47 -6.30 -35.52 -0.11
C ASP A 47 -4.86 -34.97 -0.03
N THR A 48 -4.25 -35.27 1.11
CA THR A 48 -2.80 -35.35 1.32
C THR A 48 -2.13 -36.22 0.25
N ALA A 49 -1.84 -35.63 -0.90
CA ALA A 49 -0.92 -36.16 -1.90
C ALA A 49 -0.07 -34.99 -2.38
N THR A 50 0.97 -34.68 -1.59
CA THR A 50 2.22 -34.09 -2.08
C THR A 50 2.06 -33.05 -3.19
N MET A 51 1.26 -32.01 -2.99
CA MET A 51 1.52 -30.78 -3.73
C MET A 51 2.70 -30.13 -3.02
N ALA A 52 3.90 -30.50 -3.45
CA ALA A 52 5.04 -29.61 -3.32
C ALA A 52 4.58 -28.30 -3.94
N TRP A 53 4.20 -27.34 -3.10
CA TRP A 53 3.97 -25.99 -3.54
C TRP A 53 5.36 -25.53 -4.01
N GLU A 54 5.64 -25.71 -5.29
CA GLU A 54 6.71 -24.95 -5.89
C GLU A 54 6.27 -23.50 -5.71
N PRO A 55 7.05 -22.66 -5.00
CA PRO A 55 6.71 -21.25 -4.89
C PRO A 55 6.43 -20.76 -6.30
N PRO A 56 5.28 -20.10 -6.55
CA PRO A 56 4.98 -19.57 -7.87
C PRO A 56 6.22 -18.85 -8.34
N ARG A 57 6.76 -19.26 -9.51
CA ARG A 57 8.03 -18.71 -10.01
C ARG A 57 7.94 -17.20 -9.85
N ALA A 58 8.74 -16.67 -8.94
CA ALA A 58 8.66 -15.26 -8.58
C ALA A 58 8.80 -14.49 -9.89
N TRP A 59 7.79 -13.70 -10.24
CA TRP A 59 7.85 -12.87 -11.43
C TRP A 59 9.09 -11.99 -11.27
N ARG A 60 10.03 -12.12 -12.22
CA ARG A 60 11.19 -11.24 -12.26
C ARG A 60 10.80 -10.08 -13.17
N PRO A 61 10.79 -8.84 -12.66
CA PRO A 61 10.64 -7.70 -13.55
C PRO A 61 11.77 -7.74 -14.59
N PRO A 62 11.52 -7.34 -15.85
CA PRO A 62 12.62 -6.96 -16.72
C PRO A 62 13.47 -5.90 -16.00
N PRO A 63 14.79 -5.85 -16.25
CA PRO A 63 15.63 -4.81 -15.69
C PRO A 63 15.00 -3.44 -15.98
N CYS A 64 14.88 -2.62 -14.94
CA CYS A 64 14.37 -1.26 -15.08
C CYS A 64 15.29 -0.51 -16.05
N ARG A 65 14.71 0.25 -16.98
CA ARG A 65 15.49 1.10 -17.88
C ARG A 65 16.04 2.33 -17.14
N GLU A 66 15.31 2.79 -16.12
CA GLU A 66 15.66 3.94 -15.30
C GLU A 66 16.47 3.46 -14.10
N ASP A 67 17.73 3.88 -14.05
CA ASP A 67 18.65 3.60 -12.95
C ASP A 67 18.86 4.88 -12.15
N TRP A 68 18.04 5.04 -11.11
CA TRP A 68 18.11 6.17 -10.19
C TRP A 68 19.46 6.22 -9.43
N GLU A 69 20.18 5.11 -9.30
CA GLU A 69 21.50 5.06 -8.65
C GLU A 69 22.59 5.63 -9.57
N ALA A 70 22.49 5.35 -10.88
CA ALA A 70 23.32 6.00 -11.89
C ALA A 70 23.05 7.51 -11.93
N GLU A 71 21.79 7.95 -11.95
CA GLU A 71 21.43 9.38 -11.93
C GLU A 71 21.95 10.09 -10.67
N LEU A 72 21.90 9.45 -9.50
CA LEU A 72 22.49 10.00 -8.28
C LEU A 72 24.01 10.16 -8.37
N SER A 73 24.68 9.22 -9.04
CA SER A 73 26.14 9.27 -9.25
C SER A 73 26.53 10.37 -10.23
N GLU A 74 25.76 10.56 -11.30
CA GLU A 74 25.92 11.67 -12.24
C GLU A 74 25.66 13.03 -11.55
N LEU A 75 24.62 13.13 -10.71
CA LEU A 75 24.33 14.33 -9.89
C LEU A 75 25.37 14.61 -8.79
N GLN A 76 26.19 13.63 -8.41
CA GLN A 76 27.31 13.84 -7.49
C GLN A 76 28.54 14.38 -8.23
N LEU A 77 28.68 14.07 -9.52
CA LEU A 77 29.77 14.50 -10.39
C LEU A 77 29.53 15.89 -10.99
N GLU A 78 28.29 16.18 -11.35
CA GLU A 78 27.81 17.50 -11.77
C GLU A 78 27.58 18.35 -10.52
N GLU A 79 28.41 19.37 -10.27
CA GLU A 79 28.43 20.13 -9.02
C GLU A 79 27.02 20.52 -8.53
N ARG A 80 26.66 19.99 -7.35
CA ARG A 80 25.33 20.06 -6.76
C ARG A 80 24.95 21.51 -6.46
N LEU A 81 24.22 22.14 -7.37
CA LEU A 81 23.45 23.34 -7.03
C LEU A 81 22.53 22.97 -5.86
N PRO A 82 22.45 23.81 -4.80
CA PRO A 82 21.56 23.54 -3.70
C PRO A 82 20.13 23.43 -4.24
N PHE A 83 19.40 22.43 -3.78
CA PHE A 83 17.97 22.37 -4.04
C PHE A 83 17.32 23.56 -3.31
N ILE A 84 16.90 24.58 -4.08
CA ILE A 84 16.17 25.71 -3.52
C ILE A 84 14.70 25.33 -3.52
N LEU A 85 14.21 24.80 -2.39
CA LEU A 85 12.79 24.63 -2.17
C LEU A 85 12.19 26.03 -1.95
N HIS A 86 11.45 26.52 -2.94
CA HIS A 86 10.63 27.74 -2.83
C HIS A 86 9.40 27.46 -1.95
N VAL A 87 9.60 27.40 -0.64
CA VAL A 87 8.51 27.30 0.34
C VAL A 87 8.27 28.71 0.88
N THR A 88 7.04 29.21 0.76
CA THR A 88 6.64 30.46 1.43
C THR A 88 6.13 30.13 2.83
N ASN A 89 6.14 31.10 3.75
CA ASN A 89 5.59 30.91 5.10
C ASN A 89 4.11 30.46 5.10
N GLY A 90 3.37 30.63 3.99
CA GLY A 90 2.00 30.15 3.84
C GLY A 90 1.87 28.65 3.47
N ASP A 91 2.95 28.01 3.03
CA ASP A 91 2.99 26.60 2.62
C ASP A 91 3.34 25.66 3.78
N LEU A 92 3.82 26.20 4.90
CA LEU A 92 4.09 25.42 6.10
C LEU A 92 2.76 25.11 6.82
N PRO A 93 2.47 23.84 7.14
CA PRO A 93 1.29 23.51 7.93
C PRO A 93 1.39 24.20 9.29
N VAL A 94 0.43 25.09 9.56
CA VAL A 94 0.31 25.78 10.84
C VAL A 94 0.10 24.73 11.94
N PRO A 95 0.88 24.74 13.03
CA PRO A 95 0.65 23.84 14.15
C PRO A 95 -0.75 24.06 14.72
N CYS A 96 -1.57 23.01 14.76
CA CYS A 96 -2.82 23.03 15.52
C CYS A 96 -2.46 22.96 17.00
N TYR A 97 -2.60 24.08 17.72
CA TYR A 97 -2.61 24.11 19.19
C TYR A 97 -4.02 23.80 19.71
#